data_AF-G2YMH4-F1
#
_entry.id   AF-G2YMH4-F1
#
_cell.length_a   1.000
_cell.length_b   1.000
_cell.length_c   1.000
_cell.angle_alpha   90.00
_cell.angle_beta   90.00
_cell.angle_gamma   90.00
#
_symmetry.space_group_name_H-M   'P 1'
#
loop_
_entity.id
_entity.type
_entity.pdbx_description
1 polymer ?
#
loop_
_entity_poly.entity_id
_entity_poly.type
_entity_poly.pdbx_seq_one_letter_code
_entity_poly.pdbx_strand_id
1 'polypeptide(L)'
;MVCKGGEVSFVSQMIVESLQLRDGVQWYTSMLGKFSSLSKVIEQLKEYKVDNYAVTEFIQGTRTRRWAVAWSFNDRRPSAAVSRGCKSLQKSLLPFPAEQTITVGIHDKADIAARLHDMLSKLITLWSWEPATFVGTGFCEKAVWSRASRRHLNKTNDEKSNVASKILPGDMAFGFKISFGDPEEESPGTKVVIRWLKGHDSVLFESFCGMIKRKLQDM
;
A
#
# COMPACT_ATOMS: atom_id res chain seq x y z
N MET A 1 -28.01 -19.16 -13.67
CA MET A 1 -27.04 -18.89 -14.75
C MET A 1 -26.01 -20.01 -14.75
N VAL A 2 -25.73 -20.60 -15.92
CA VAL A 2 -24.72 -21.66 -16.09
C VAL A 2 -23.68 -21.14 -17.07
N CYS A 3 -22.41 -21.11 -16.67
CA CYS A 3 -21.27 -20.83 -17.53
C CYS A 3 -20.47 -22.12 -17.72
N LYS A 4 -19.90 -22.32 -18.91
CA LYS A 4 -19.01 -23.47 -19.16
C LYS A 4 -17.80 -23.38 -18.21
N GLY A 5 -17.57 -24.43 -17.42
CA GLY A 5 -16.52 -24.44 -16.37
C GLY A 5 -16.88 -23.68 -15.07
N GLY A 6 -18.08 -23.13 -14.97
CA GLY A 6 -18.58 -22.45 -13.78
C GLY A 6 -17.94 -21.08 -13.54
N GLU A 7 -18.11 -20.55 -12.32
CA GLU A 7 -17.64 -19.21 -11.96
C GLU A 7 -16.11 -19.08 -12.01
N VAL A 8 -15.36 -20.15 -11.71
CA VAL A 8 -13.89 -20.12 -11.76
C VAL A 8 -13.43 -19.86 -13.19
N SER A 9 -13.86 -20.68 -14.16
CA SER A 9 -13.47 -20.50 -15.56
C SER A 9 -13.90 -19.15 -16.13
N PHE A 10 -15.07 -18.64 -15.72
CA PHE A 10 -15.53 -17.32 -16.11
C PHE A 10 -14.57 -16.21 -15.63
N VAL A 11 -14.22 -16.22 -14.34
CA VAL A 11 -13.30 -15.20 -13.78
C VAL A 11 -11.87 -15.39 -14.27
N SER A 12 -11.43 -16.64 -14.48
CA SER A 12 -10.15 -16.94 -15.11
C SER A 12 -10.03 -16.31 -16.50
N GLN A 13 -11.10 -16.39 -17.31
CA GLN A 13 -11.14 -15.75 -18.62
C GLN A 13 -11.05 -14.23 -18.49
N MET A 14 -11.77 -13.62 -17.53
CA MET A 14 -11.65 -12.18 -17.27
C MET A 14 -10.22 -11.76 -16.90
N ILE A 15 -9.51 -12.58 -16.11
CA ILE A 15 -8.11 -12.30 -15.76
C ILE A 15 -7.25 -12.31 -17.02
N VAL A 16 -7.38 -13.33 -17.88
CA VAL A 16 -6.61 -13.43 -19.13
C VAL A 16 -6.90 -12.25 -20.06
N GLU A 17 -8.16 -11.87 -20.23
CA GLU A 17 -8.56 -10.70 -21.05
C GLU A 17 -8.02 -9.40 -20.46
N SER A 18 -8.01 -9.27 -19.13
CA SER A 18 -7.46 -8.08 -18.46
C SER A 18 -5.97 -7.89 -18.71
N LEU A 19 -5.21 -8.94 -19.06
CA LEU A 19 -3.79 -8.82 -19.44
C LEU A 19 -3.58 -8.05 -20.75
N GLN A 20 -4.60 -7.95 -21.59
CA GLN A 20 -4.55 -7.17 -22.83
C GLN A 20 -4.88 -5.70 -22.57
N LEU A 21 -5.91 -5.45 -21.74
CA LEU A 21 -6.38 -4.10 -21.43
C LEU A 21 -5.50 -3.39 -20.39
N ARG A 22 -4.93 -4.14 -19.45
CA ARG A 22 -4.05 -3.69 -18.36
C ARG A 22 -4.58 -2.43 -17.68
N ASP A 23 -3.85 -1.32 -17.83
CA ASP A 23 -4.09 -0.03 -17.19
C ASP A 23 -5.22 0.78 -17.86
N GLY A 24 -5.78 0.30 -18.97
CA GLY A 24 -6.98 0.87 -19.59
C GLY A 24 -8.22 0.78 -18.69
N VAL A 25 -8.19 -0.10 -17.67
CA VAL A 25 -9.17 -0.16 -16.60
C VAL A 25 -8.45 -0.07 -15.27
N GLN A 26 -8.93 0.81 -14.39
CA GLN A 26 -8.28 1.03 -13.10
C GLN A 26 -8.42 -0.19 -12.17
N TRP A 27 -9.61 -0.79 -12.12
CA TRP A 27 -9.91 -1.98 -11.32
C TRP A 27 -10.85 -2.89 -12.07
N TYR A 28 -10.48 -4.15 -12.16
CA TYR A 28 -11.36 -5.24 -12.56
C TYR A 28 -11.92 -5.88 -11.30
N THR A 29 -13.18 -6.31 -11.34
CA THR A 29 -13.85 -6.89 -10.17
C THR A 29 -14.76 -8.04 -10.56
N SER A 30 -14.87 -9.04 -9.71
CA SER A 30 -15.89 -10.08 -9.84
C SER A 30 -16.38 -10.54 -8.48
N MET A 31 -17.65 -10.95 -8.41
CA MET A 31 -18.26 -11.55 -7.23
C MET A 31 -18.32 -13.06 -7.41
N LEU A 32 -17.94 -13.78 -6.35
CA LEU A 32 -17.90 -15.23 -6.28
C LEU A 32 -18.96 -15.74 -5.29
N GLY A 33 -19.65 -16.80 -5.72
CA GLY A 33 -20.68 -17.49 -4.95
C GLY A 33 -20.12 -18.56 -4.01
N LYS A 34 -18.91 -19.07 -4.29
CA LYS A 34 -18.25 -20.13 -3.52
C LYS A 34 -16.92 -19.66 -2.97
N PHE A 35 -16.68 -19.93 -1.69
CA PHE A 35 -15.40 -19.63 -1.03
C PHE A 35 -14.23 -20.35 -1.70
N SER A 36 -14.42 -21.61 -2.11
CA SER A 36 -13.37 -22.40 -2.78
C SER A 36 -12.98 -21.85 -4.16
N SER A 37 -13.86 -21.11 -4.82
CA SER A 37 -13.55 -20.41 -6.07
C SER A 37 -12.58 -19.25 -5.84
N LEU A 38 -12.69 -18.54 -4.71
CA LEU A 38 -11.85 -17.40 -4.39
C LEU A 38 -10.37 -17.77 -4.33
N SER A 39 -10.02 -18.85 -3.63
CA SER A 39 -8.63 -19.30 -3.52
C SER A 39 -8.01 -19.59 -4.89
N LYS A 40 -8.74 -20.29 -5.76
CA LYS A 40 -8.28 -20.62 -7.13
C LYS A 40 -8.05 -19.38 -7.98
N VAL A 41 -8.96 -18.40 -7.88
CA VAL A 41 -8.84 -17.13 -8.62
C VAL A 41 -7.62 -16.33 -8.12
N ILE A 42 -7.38 -16.30 -6.81
CA ILE A 42 -6.20 -15.62 -6.24
C ILE A 42 -4.89 -16.30 -6.68
N GLU A 43 -4.85 -17.63 -6.69
CA GLU A 43 -3.69 -18.38 -7.17
C GLU A 43 -3.37 -18.03 -8.62
N GLN A 44 -4.39 -17.91 -9.47
CA GLN A 44 -4.21 -17.48 -10.85
C GLN A 44 -3.74 -16.03 -10.99
N LEU A 45 -4.26 -15.09 -10.17
CA LEU A 45 -3.74 -13.73 -10.13
C LEU A 45 -2.24 -13.70 -9.81
N LYS A 46 -1.79 -14.54 -8.86
CA LYS A 46 -0.38 -14.67 -8.50
C LYS A 46 0.46 -15.31 -9.61
N GLU A 47 -0.08 -16.31 -10.32
CA GLU A 47 0.58 -16.94 -11.47
C GLU A 47 0.88 -15.90 -12.57
N TYR A 48 -0.08 -15.01 -12.84
CA TYR A 48 0.10 -13.88 -13.76
C TYR A 48 0.82 -12.67 -13.15
N LYS A 49 1.37 -12.80 -11.94
CA LYS A 49 2.16 -11.76 -11.25
C LYS A 49 1.37 -10.47 -10.99
N VAL A 50 0.06 -10.57 -10.78
CA VAL A 50 -0.77 -9.44 -10.37
C VAL A 50 -0.58 -9.21 -8.87
N ASP A 51 0.16 -8.17 -8.52
CA ASP A 51 0.58 -7.86 -7.15
C ASP A 51 -0.37 -6.88 -6.43
N ASN A 52 -1.30 -6.26 -7.16
CA ASN A 52 -2.30 -5.33 -6.64
C ASN A 52 -3.70 -5.93 -6.80
N TYR A 53 -4.13 -6.64 -5.75
CA TYR A 53 -5.47 -7.21 -5.67
C TYR A 53 -6.11 -6.96 -4.31
N ALA A 54 -7.42 -7.11 -4.26
CA ALA A 54 -8.25 -6.90 -3.08
C ALA A 54 -9.29 -8.01 -2.98
N VAL A 55 -9.61 -8.39 -1.74
CA VAL A 55 -10.62 -9.40 -1.43
C VAL A 55 -11.50 -8.94 -0.30
N THR A 56 -12.79 -9.23 -0.40
CA THR A 56 -13.76 -8.92 0.65
C THR A 56 -14.85 -9.99 0.72
N GLU A 57 -15.60 -9.99 1.83
CA GLU A 57 -16.76 -10.84 2.02
C GLU A 57 -18.01 -9.99 2.26
N PHE A 58 -19.08 -10.31 1.54
CA PHE A 58 -20.40 -9.73 1.73
C PHE A 58 -21.24 -10.70 2.54
N ILE A 59 -21.71 -10.26 3.70
CA ILE A 59 -22.52 -11.06 4.62
C ILE A 59 -23.91 -10.41 4.68
N GLN A 60 -24.90 -11.10 4.12
CA GLN A 60 -26.30 -10.67 4.16
C GLN A 60 -27.11 -11.68 4.97
N GLY A 61 -27.56 -11.26 6.15
CA GLY A 61 -28.21 -12.15 7.12
C GLY A 61 -27.25 -13.21 7.68
N THR A 62 -27.80 -14.35 8.10
CA THR A 62 -27.03 -15.38 8.81
C THR A 62 -26.38 -16.43 7.89
N ARG A 63 -26.94 -16.65 6.69
CA ARG A 63 -26.54 -17.75 5.80
C ARG A 63 -25.91 -17.31 4.49
N THR A 64 -26.32 -16.17 3.92
CA THR A 64 -25.86 -15.78 2.58
C THR A 64 -24.53 -15.05 2.69
N ARG A 65 -23.47 -15.73 2.23
CA ARG A 65 -22.15 -15.16 2.05
C ARG A 65 -21.81 -15.11 0.58
N ARG A 66 -21.19 -14.01 0.16
CA ARG A 66 -20.56 -13.84 -1.15
C ARG A 66 -19.17 -13.29 -0.93
N TRP A 67 -18.30 -13.52 -1.89
CA TRP A 67 -16.96 -12.98 -1.88
C TRP A 67 -16.79 -12.07 -3.08
N ALA A 68 -15.95 -11.05 -2.94
CA ALA A 68 -15.53 -10.24 -4.07
C ALA A 68 -14.02 -10.32 -4.19
N VAL A 69 -13.55 -10.38 -5.43
CA VAL A 69 -12.16 -10.22 -5.80
C VAL A 69 -12.06 -9.03 -6.74
N ALA A 70 -11.03 -8.22 -6.54
CA ALA A 70 -10.70 -7.11 -7.41
C ALA A 70 -9.20 -7.12 -7.69
N TRP A 71 -8.79 -6.69 -8.88
CA TRP A 71 -7.39 -6.60 -9.25
C TRP A 71 -7.11 -5.40 -10.15
N SER A 72 -5.87 -4.94 -10.14
CA SER A 72 -5.39 -3.80 -10.89
C SER A 72 -3.98 -4.05 -11.40
N PHE A 73 -3.66 -3.51 -12.57
CA PHE A 73 -2.28 -3.42 -13.07
C PHE A 73 -1.62 -2.09 -12.72
N ASN A 74 -2.41 -1.14 -12.22
CA ASN A 74 -1.94 0.17 -11.82
C ASN A 74 -1.24 0.09 -10.47
N ASP A 75 -0.41 1.08 -10.18
CA ASP A 75 0.44 1.08 -8.98
C ASP A 75 -0.23 1.73 -7.76
N ARG A 76 -1.42 2.32 -7.92
CA ARG A 76 -2.19 2.88 -6.79
C ARG A 76 -2.77 1.79 -5.91
N ARG A 77 -2.46 1.85 -4.62
CA ARG A 77 -2.89 0.83 -3.65
C ARG A 77 -4.07 1.31 -2.79
N PRO A 78 -5.10 0.47 -2.61
CA PRO A 78 -6.18 0.74 -1.66
C PRO A 78 -5.69 0.56 -0.21
N SER A 79 -6.51 0.93 0.76
CA SER A 79 -6.18 0.72 2.19
C SER A 79 -6.14 -0.77 2.52
N ALA A 80 -5.46 -1.14 3.61
CA ALA A 80 -5.50 -2.51 4.10
C ALA A 80 -6.94 -2.93 4.47
N ALA A 81 -7.74 -2.01 5.00
CA ALA A 81 -9.15 -2.25 5.31
C ALA A 81 -10.00 -2.62 4.08
N VAL A 82 -9.70 -2.02 2.92
CA VAL A 82 -10.41 -2.31 1.66
C VAL A 82 -9.86 -3.56 0.99
N SER A 83 -8.53 -3.77 0.98
CA SER A 83 -7.92 -4.89 0.26
C SER A 83 -7.99 -6.22 0.99
N ARG A 84 -8.04 -6.22 2.33
CA ARG A 84 -7.99 -7.42 3.18
C ARG A 84 -9.28 -7.64 3.96
N GLY A 85 -10.43 -7.33 3.34
CA GLY A 85 -11.75 -7.40 3.96
C GLY A 85 -12.29 -8.82 4.19
N CYS A 86 -11.62 -9.87 3.69
CA CYS A 86 -12.05 -11.25 3.86
C CYS A 86 -11.32 -11.92 5.04
N LYS A 87 -11.92 -11.89 6.24
CA LYS A 87 -11.29 -12.41 7.47
C LYS A 87 -11.24 -13.94 7.52
N SER A 88 -12.14 -14.60 6.78
CA SER A 88 -12.22 -16.05 6.65
C SER A 88 -11.11 -16.66 5.80
N LEU A 89 -10.36 -15.84 5.04
CA LEU A 89 -9.31 -16.29 4.14
C LEU A 89 -7.96 -16.53 4.84
N GLN A 90 -7.21 -17.52 4.37
CA GLN A 90 -5.85 -17.77 4.84
C GLN A 90 -4.94 -16.57 4.58
N LYS A 91 -4.05 -16.26 5.53
CA LYS A 91 -3.15 -15.09 5.44
C LYS A 91 -2.25 -15.09 4.20
N SER A 92 -1.87 -16.27 3.72
CA SER A 92 -1.07 -16.44 2.50
C SER A 92 -1.80 -16.02 1.23
N LEU A 93 -3.13 -16.07 1.22
CA LEU A 93 -3.97 -15.68 0.08
C LEU A 93 -4.41 -14.21 0.15
N LEU A 94 -4.27 -13.55 1.30
CA LEU A 94 -4.54 -12.12 1.42
C LEU A 94 -3.46 -11.31 0.68
N PRO A 95 -3.84 -10.19 0.00
CA PRO A 95 -2.90 -9.34 -0.71
C PRO A 95 -1.90 -8.70 0.26
N PHE A 96 -0.68 -8.41 -0.19
CA PHE A 96 0.36 -7.80 0.65
C PHE A 96 -0.17 -6.62 1.49
N PRO A 97 0.14 -6.53 2.80
CA PRO A 97 -0.39 -5.47 3.66
C PRO A 97 0.18 -4.12 3.27
N ALA A 98 -0.64 -3.28 2.63
CA ALA A 98 -0.29 -1.92 2.24
C ALA A 98 -0.19 -0.93 3.42
N GLU A 99 -0.19 -1.41 4.67
CA GLU A 99 -0.12 -0.59 5.88
C GLU A 99 0.75 -1.30 6.92
N GLN A 100 1.61 -0.53 7.59
CA GLN A 100 2.45 -1.00 8.69
C GLN A 100 2.36 -0.01 9.85
N THR A 101 2.11 -0.54 11.04
CA THR A 101 2.08 0.23 12.28
C THR A 101 3.37 0.05 13.05
N ILE A 102 3.95 1.14 13.50
CA ILE A 102 5.13 1.19 14.38
C ILE A 102 4.69 1.82 15.69
N THR A 103 4.83 1.09 16.78
CA THR A 103 4.66 1.63 18.13
C THR A 103 5.96 2.27 18.56
N VAL A 104 5.92 3.56 18.86
CA VAL A 104 7.00 4.32 19.47
C VAL A 104 6.74 4.39 20.98
N GLY A 105 7.79 4.58 21.78
CA GLY A 105 7.64 4.79 23.23
C GLY A 105 6.73 5.98 23.57
N ILE A 106 6.60 6.28 24.87
CA ILE A 106 5.78 7.38 25.35
C ILE A 106 6.47 8.70 24.99
N HIS A 107 6.15 9.25 23.82
CA HIS A 107 6.55 10.57 23.37
C HIS A 107 5.32 11.31 22.84
N ASP A 108 5.37 12.64 22.91
CA ASP A 108 4.33 13.47 22.32
C ASP A 108 4.28 13.27 20.80
N LYS A 109 3.06 13.27 20.25
CA LYS A 109 2.82 13.17 18.80
C LYS A 109 3.55 14.30 18.07
N ALA A 110 3.61 15.49 18.67
CA ALA A 110 4.31 16.64 18.10
C ALA A 110 5.82 16.42 17.95
N ASP A 111 6.47 15.82 18.95
CA ASP A 111 7.91 15.55 18.90
C ASP A 111 8.25 14.52 17.80
N ILE A 112 7.46 13.43 17.73
CA ILE A 112 7.60 12.41 16.69
C ILE A 112 7.37 13.04 15.32
N ALA A 113 6.33 13.87 15.18
CA ALA A 113 5.99 14.55 13.94
C ALA A 113 7.11 15.50 13.47
N ALA A 114 7.63 16.34 14.37
CA ALA A 114 8.71 17.26 14.07
C ALA A 114 9.96 16.51 13.58
N ARG A 115 10.31 15.41 14.24
CA ARG A 115 11.46 14.58 13.85
C ARG A 115 11.27 13.85 12.52
N LEU A 116 10.08 13.31 12.27
CA LEU A 116 9.74 12.72 10.97
C LEU A 116 9.81 13.76 9.86
N HIS A 117 9.25 14.95 10.09
CA HIS A 117 9.25 16.03 9.13
C HIS A 117 10.67 16.52 8.81
N ASP A 118 11.51 16.77 9.82
CA ASP A 118 12.90 17.18 9.64
C ASP A 118 13.71 16.15 8.85
N MET A 119 13.53 14.87 9.15
CA MET A 119 14.23 13.79 8.44
C MET A 119 13.76 13.65 6.99
N LEU A 120 12.44 13.62 6.76
CA LEU A 120 11.88 13.31 5.44
C LEU A 120 11.98 14.49 4.48
N SER A 121 11.87 15.73 4.97
CA SER A 121 12.09 16.94 4.16
C SER A 121 13.50 17.02 3.56
N LYS A 122 14.50 16.45 4.25
CA LYS A 122 15.89 16.37 3.76
C LYS A 122 16.12 15.24 2.74
N LEU A 123 15.32 14.18 2.80
CA LEU A 123 15.53 12.96 2.01
C LEU A 123 14.62 12.88 0.77
N ILE A 124 13.44 13.51 0.81
CA ILE A 124 12.37 13.28 -0.15
C ILE A 124 11.91 14.63 -0.69
N THR A 125 12.14 14.86 -1.98
CA THR A 125 11.80 16.12 -2.66
C THR A 125 10.29 16.39 -2.66
N LEU A 126 9.47 15.36 -2.92
CA LEU A 126 8.01 15.48 -2.92
C LEU A 126 7.44 15.04 -1.58
N TRP A 127 7.80 15.75 -0.52
CA TRP A 127 7.28 15.56 0.83
C TRP A 127 6.38 16.72 1.23
N SER A 128 5.20 16.41 1.77
CA SER A 128 4.27 17.37 2.34
C SER A 128 3.84 16.90 3.72
N TRP A 129 3.74 17.83 4.66
CA TRP A 129 3.27 17.59 6.02
C TRP A 129 2.13 18.54 6.37
N GLU A 130 1.04 18.00 6.91
CA GLU A 130 -0.12 18.74 7.39
C GLU A 130 -0.13 18.71 8.94
N PRO A 131 0.32 19.80 9.61
CA PRO A 131 0.42 19.84 11.07
C PRO A 131 -0.91 19.65 11.79
N ALA A 132 -2.02 20.17 11.25
CA ALA A 132 -3.32 20.13 11.92
C ALA A 132 -3.86 18.71 12.09
N THR A 133 -3.48 17.80 11.18
CA THR A 133 -3.95 16.41 11.17
C THR A 133 -2.84 15.40 11.47
N PHE A 134 -1.61 15.88 11.67
CA PHE A 134 -0.41 15.04 11.79
C PHE A 134 -0.27 14.03 10.64
N VAL A 135 -0.54 14.48 9.41
CA VAL A 135 -0.47 13.64 8.21
C VAL A 135 0.67 14.09 7.32
N GLY A 136 1.54 13.15 6.99
CA GLY A 136 2.59 13.32 5.99
C GLY A 136 2.30 12.51 4.73
N THR A 137 2.61 13.06 3.56
CA THR A 137 2.54 12.32 2.30
C THR A 137 3.82 12.55 1.51
N GLY A 138 4.41 11.48 0.98
CA GLY A 138 5.67 11.54 0.25
C GLY A 138 5.64 10.69 -1.03
N PHE A 139 6.37 11.13 -2.04
CA PHE A 139 6.60 10.40 -3.28
C PHE A 139 8.08 10.43 -3.67
N CYS A 140 8.57 9.32 -4.22
CA CYS A 140 9.94 9.22 -4.74
C CYS A 140 10.05 8.23 -5.89
N GLU A 141 11.02 8.46 -6.77
CA GLU A 141 11.31 7.61 -7.93
C GLU A 141 12.05 6.32 -7.56
N LYS A 142 12.81 6.34 -6.45
CA LYS A 142 13.65 5.21 -6.00
C LYS A 142 13.91 5.26 -4.49
N ALA A 143 14.59 4.23 -3.98
CA ALA A 143 15.02 4.12 -2.58
C ALA A 143 16.01 5.22 -2.15
N VAL A 144 15.58 6.47 -2.02
CA VAL A 144 16.45 7.63 -1.67
C VAL A 144 17.02 7.55 -0.25
N TRP A 145 16.42 6.73 0.62
CA TRP A 145 16.88 6.49 1.98
C TRP A 145 17.92 5.37 2.10
N SER A 146 18.26 4.66 1.02
CA SER A 146 19.26 3.57 1.09
C SER A 146 20.67 4.11 1.37
N ARG A 147 21.56 3.28 1.95
CA ARG A 147 22.98 3.65 2.17
C ARG A 147 23.69 3.98 0.86
N ALA A 148 23.36 3.28 -0.24
CA ALA A 148 23.93 3.53 -1.56
C ALA A 148 23.49 4.89 -2.12
N SER A 149 22.20 5.22 -2.01
CA SER A 149 21.66 6.49 -2.52
C SER A 149 22.26 7.72 -1.83
N ARG A 150 22.45 7.66 -0.50
CA ARG A 150 23.06 8.77 0.26
C ARG A 150 24.52 9.05 -0.14
N ARG A 151 25.27 8.03 -0.60
CA ARG A 151 26.65 8.21 -1.09
C ARG A 151 26.70 8.98 -2.42
N HIS A 152 25.65 8.88 -3.24
CA HIS A 152 25.57 9.60 -4.52
C HIS A 152 25.11 11.06 -4.34
N LEU A 153 24.24 11.34 -3.35
CA LEU A 153 23.72 12.69 -3.12
C LEU A 153 24.82 13.71 -2.73
N ASN A 154 25.87 13.26 -2.02
CA ASN A 154 27.02 14.10 -1.68
C ASN A 154 27.90 14.50 -2.87
N LYS A 155 27.63 13.99 -4.09
CA LYS A 155 28.41 14.28 -5.30
C LYS A 155 27.73 15.26 -6.27
N THR A 156 26.44 15.56 -6.10
CA THR A 156 25.61 16.30 -7.06
C THR A 156 24.88 17.46 -6.38
N ASN A 157 25.60 18.26 -5.60
CA ASN A 157 25.02 19.37 -4.82
C ASN A 157 25.00 20.72 -5.57
N ASP A 158 25.39 20.76 -6.83
CA ASP A 158 25.15 21.91 -7.72
C ASP A 158 23.99 21.59 -8.66
N GLU A 159 23.10 22.56 -8.84
CA GLU A 159 21.87 22.55 -9.65
C GLU A 159 20.56 22.18 -8.92
N LYS A 160 20.12 23.10 -8.06
CA LYS A 160 18.69 23.29 -7.79
C LYS A 160 18.07 24.12 -8.92
N SER A 161 17.08 23.56 -9.61
CA SER A 161 16.09 24.37 -10.33
C SER A 161 14.69 24.08 -9.76
N ASN A 162 13.92 25.16 -9.73
CA ASN A 162 12.77 25.39 -8.88
C ASN A 162 11.55 25.54 -9.78
N VAL A 163 10.64 24.57 -9.84
CA VAL A 163 9.30 24.77 -10.42
C VAL A 163 8.29 23.88 -9.70
N ALA A 164 7.44 24.52 -8.89
CA ALA A 164 6.24 23.93 -8.34
C ALA A 164 5.15 23.88 -9.40
N SER A 165 4.91 22.69 -9.97
CA SER A 165 3.68 22.37 -10.69
C SER A 165 3.05 21.12 -10.06
N LYS A 166 1.78 21.22 -9.66
CA LYS A 166 0.95 20.18 -9.01
C LYS A 166 0.59 19.00 -9.94
N ILE A 167 1.54 18.52 -10.73
CA ILE A 167 1.44 17.25 -11.46
C ILE A 167 2.52 16.37 -10.86
N LEU A 168 2.12 15.29 -10.17
CA LEU A 168 3.06 14.27 -9.73
C LEU A 168 3.81 13.77 -10.98
N PRO A 169 5.15 13.86 -11.03
CA PRO A 169 5.92 13.32 -12.14
C PRO A 169 5.54 11.85 -12.36
N GLY A 170 5.40 11.44 -13.63
CA GLY A 170 4.94 10.09 -14.01
C GLY A 170 5.81 8.94 -13.46
N ASP A 171 7.06 9.22 -13.08
CA ASP A 171 8.08 8.23 -12.70
C ASP A 171 8.19 7.95 -11.19
N MET A 172 7.20 8.34 -10.39
CA MET A 172 7.22 8.10 -8.93
C MET A 172 6.96 6.63 -8.59
N ALA A 173 8.00 5.80 -8.54
CA ALA A 173 7.90 4.37 -8.26
C ALA A 173 7.38 4.03 -6.84
N PHE A 174 7.44 4.98 -5.90
CA PHE A 174 6.98 4.79 -4.53
C PHE A 174 6.26 6.02 -3.96
N GLY A 175 5.10 5.80 -3.38
CA GLY A 175 4.32 6.82 -2.67
C GLY A 175 3.77 6.28 -1.35
N PHE A 176 3.78 7.11 -0.32
CA PHE A 176 3.36 6.71 1.02
C PHE A 176 2.66 7.85 1.76
N LYS A 177 1.89 7.47 2.78
CA LYS A 177 1.30 8.35 3.77
C LYS A 177 1.75 7.92 5.16
N ILE A 178 2.07 8.89 6.01
CA ILE A 178 2.29 8.68 7.44
C ILE A 178 1.18 9.39 8.19
N SER A 179 0.60 8.71 9.17
CA SER A 179 -0.38 9.28 10.10
C SER A 179 -0.21 8.65 11.48
N PHE A 180 -0.88 9.19 12.47
CA PHE A 180 -0.89 8.61 13.81
C PHE A 180 -2.17 7.77 14.00
N GLY A 181 -2.03 6.64 14.67
CA GLY A 181 -3.16 5.80 15.06
C GLY A 181 -3.89 6.36 16.27
N ASP A 182 -5.09 5.85 16.51
CA ASP A 182 -5.85 6.15 17.72
C ASP A 182 -5.12 5.57 18.95
N PRO A 183 -5.16 6.26 20.10
CA PRO A 183 -4.64 5.73 21.34
C PRO A 183 -5.45 4.50 21.74
N GLU A 184 -4.78 3.37 21.98
CA GLU A 184 -5.40 2.15 22.52
C GLU A 184 -4.99 2.00 23.98
N GLU A 185 -5.97 1.73 24.86
CA GLU A 185 -5.77 1.61 26.31
C GLU A 185 -4.78 0.49 26.70
N GLU A 186 -4.66 -0.56 25.86
CA GLU A 186 -3.87 -1.77 26.16
C GLU A 186 -2.40 -1.71 25.69
N SER A 187 -1.99 -0.69 24.92
CA SER A 187 -0.61 -0.59 24.42
C SER A 187 -0.03 0.80 24.66
N PRO A 188 0.78 0.99 25.74
CA PRO A 188 1.38 2.29 26.03
C PRO A 188 2.35 2.66 24.90
N GLY A 189 2.10 3.79 24.25
CA GLY A 189 2.96 4.30 23.19
C GLY A 189 2.20 5.00 22.06
N THR A 190 2.92 5.81 21.30
CA THR A 190 2.36 6.51 20.16
C THR A 190 2.46 5.63 18.90
N LYS A 191 1.31 5.31 18.29
CA LYS A 191 1.24 4.51 17.06
C LYS A 191 1.45 5.38 15.83
N VAL A 192 2.47 5.07 15.04
CA VAL A 192 2.71 5.67 13.73
C VAL A 192 2.31 4.66 12.65
N VAL A 193 1.35 5.03 11.82
CA VAL A 193 0.84 4.21 10.71
C VAL A 193 1.46 4.70 9.41
N ILE A 194 2.16 3.82 8.71
CA ILE A 194 2.72 4.06 7.39
C ILE A 194 1.86 3.28 6.38
N ARG A 195 1.27 4.00 5.43
CA ARG A 195 0.46 3.45 4.36
C ARG A 195 1.16 3.56 3.01
N TRP A 196 1.25 2.46 2.30
CA TRP A 196 1.70 2.39 0.91
C TRP A 196 0.59 2.87 -0.02
N LEU A 197 0.83 3.99 -0.71
CA LEU A 197 -0.15 4.61 -1.62
C LEU A 197 0.11 4.26 -3.09
N LYS A 198 1.38 4.14 -3.48
CA LYS A 198 1.80 3.94 -4.87
C LYS A 198 3.04 3.07 -4.98
N GLY A 199 3.05 2.11 -5.90
CA GLY A 199 4.22 1.31 -6.29
C GLY A 199 3.97 -0.19 -6.34
N HIS A 200 4.85 -0.93 -7.00
CA HIS A 200 4.81 -2.40 -7.12
C HIS A 200 5.81 -3.14 -6.22
N ASP A 201 6.88 -2.46 -5.78
CA ASP A 201 7.96 -3.09 -5.02
C ASP A 201 7.65 -3.13 -3.50
N SER A 202 7.24 -4.30 -3.01
CA SER A 202 6.97 -4.52 -1.58
C SER A 202 8.24 -4.45 -0.73
N VAL A 203 9.39 -4.86 -1.28
CA VAL A 203 10.68 -4.80 -0.59
C VAL A 203 11.08 -3.35 -0.36
N LEU A 204 10.78 -2.47 -1.31
CA LEU A 204 10.97 -1.03 -1.16
C LEU A 204 10.12 -0.46 -0.02
N PHE A 205 8.84 -0.85 0.07
CA PHE A 205 7.96 -0.45 1.16
C PHE A 205 8.47 -0.95 2.53
N GLU A 206 8.82 -2.24 2.64
CA GLU A 206 9.34 -2.82 3.88
C GLU A 206 10.66 -2.16 4.31
N SER A 207 11.54 -1.87 3.35
CA SER A 207 12.79 -1.12 3.56
C SER A 207 12.53 0.28 4.09
N PHE A 208 11.54 1.00 3.53
CA PHE A 208 11.12 2.31 4.02
C PHE A 208 10.62 2.23 5.46
N CYS A 209 9.69 1.32 5.75
CA CYS A 209 9.15 1.13 7.09
C CYS A 209 10.24 0.76 8.10
N GLY A 210 11.18 -0.11 7.73
CA GLY A 210 12.33 -0.46 8.55
C GLY A 210 13.27 0.72 8.82
N MET A 211 13.42 1.63 7.86
CA MET A 211 14.18 2.87 8.04
C MET A 211 13.49 3.80 9.04
N ILE A 212 12.18 4.03 8.89
CA ILE A 212 11.39 4.85 9.82
C ILE A 212 11.43 4.24 11.23
N LYS A 213 11.22 2.93 11.35
CA LYS A 213 11.23 2.22 12.65
C LYS A 213 12.54 2.43 13.39
N ARG A 214 13.69 2.19 12.75
CA ARG A 214 15.01 2.39 13.37
C ARG A 214 15.17 3.84 13.83
N LYS A 215 14.80 4.79 12.98
CA LYS A 215 14.92 6.20 13.32
C LYS A 215 14.06 6.53 14.53
N LEU A 216 12.80 6.13 14.58
CA LEU A 216 11.91 6.39 15.71
C LEU A 216 12.30 5.66 17.00
N GLN A 217 13.01 4.54 16.92
CA GLN A 217 13.55 3.83 18.08
C GLN A 217 14.80 4.50 18.68
N ASP A 218 15.51 5.32 17.90
CA ASP A 218 16.64 6.15 18.38
C ASP A 218 16.17 7.42 19.13
N MET A 219 14.92 7.48 19.60
CA MET A 219 14.34 8.57 20.39
C MET A 219 14.30 8.19 21.87
#